data_AF-A0A5N5XBK4-F1
#
_entry.id   AF-A0A5N5XBK4-F1
#
_cell.length_a   1.000
_cell.length_b   1.000
_cell.length_c   1.000
_cell.angle_alpha   90.00
_cell.angle_beta   90.00
_cell.angle_gamma   90.00
#
_symmetry.space_group_name_H-M   'P 1'
#
loop_
_entity.id
_entity.type
_entity.pdbx_description
1 polymer ?
#
loop_
_entity_poly.entity_id
_entity_poly.type
_entity_poly.pdbx_seq_one_letter_code
_entity_poly.pdbx_strand_id
1 'polypeptide(L)'
;MANRRGQGKSYAEAAAAPTPEKASDSDVTPAVPTNIILKLLGFSVAMISMPIGMYFVAVEFGATPTVAGITAAATANIVLFAYCYVAWQDDQQEREAEAKKNTKKAQ
;
A
#
# COMPACT_ATOMS: atom_id res chain seq x y z
N MET A 1 71.42 -26.77 -12.43
CA MET A 1 71.38 -26.83 -10.96
C MET A 1 70.30 -25.89 -10.45
N ALA A 2 69.35 -26.43 -9.70
CA ALA A 2 68.19 -25.70 -9.19
C ALA A 2 68.59 -24.74 -8.06
N ASN A 3 68.09 -23.51 -8.08
CA ASN A 3 68.06 -22.66 -6.91
C ASN A 3 66.61 -22.38 -6.52
N ARG A 4 66.12 -23.18 -5.56
CA ARG A 4 64.86 -22.96 -4.84
C ARG A 4 65.15 -22.04 -3.65
N ARG A 5 64.46 -20.91 -3.58
CA ARG A 5 64.18 -20.06 -2.39
C ARG A 5 63.32 -18.92 -2.97
N GLY A 6 62.05 -18.73 -2.67
CA GLY A 6 61.33 -18.99 -1.45
C GLY A 6 60.58 -17.71 -1.14
N GLN A 7 59.33 -17.61 -1.59
CA GLN A 7 58.40 -16.58 -1.12
C GLN A 7 56.97 -17.10 -1.24
N GLY A 8 56.66 -18.06 -0.37
CA GLY A 8 55.30 -18.49 -0.09
C GLY A 8 54.57 -17.45 0.76
N LYS A 9 54.15 -16.35 0.14
CA LYS A 9 53.28 -15.34 0.75
C LYS A 9 52.29 -14.75 -0.26
N SER A 10 51.49 -15.61 -0.91
CA SER A 10 50.43 -15.10 -1.82
C SER A 10 49.04 -15.68 -1.55
N TYR A 11 48.89 -16.63 -0.62
CA TYR A 11 47.58 -17.24 -0.32
C TYR A 11 47.09 -17.01 1.12
N ALA A 12 47.94 -16.48 2.00
CA ALA A 12 47.51 -16.10 3.36
C ALA A 12 46.95 -14.66 3.44
N GLU A 13 47.25 -13.80 2.44
CA GLU A 13 46.75 -12.41 2.39
C GLU A 13 45.44 -12.30 1.59
N ALA A 14 45.10 -13.30 0.77
CA ALA A 14 43.79 -13.42 0.13
C ALA A 14 42.66 -13.83 1.09
N ALA A 15 42.98 -14.07 2.36
CA ALA A 15 42.04 -14.46 3.43
C ALA A 15 41.85 -13.36 4.49
N ALA A 16 42.28 -12.12 4.22
CA ALA A 16 42.12 -11.00 5.13
C ALA A 16 41.04 -10.03 4.63
N ALA A 17 39.97 -9.94 5.43
CA ALA A 17 38.81 -9.07 5.33
C ALA A 17 37.75 -9.50 4.30
N PRO A 18 36.63 -10.13 4.73
CA PRO A 18 35.36 -9.83 4.09
C PRO A 18 35.21 -8.31 4.15
N THR A 19 35.15 -7.65 2.99
CA THR A 19 34.61 -6.30 2.91
C THR A 19 33.31 -6.30 3.71
N PRO A 20 33.12 -5.41 4.69
CA PRO A 20 31.83 -5.29 5.34
C PRO A 20 30.85 -5.00 4.21
N GLU A 21 30.04 -6.01 3.87
CA GLU A 21 28.87 -5.85 3.03
C GLU A 21 28.08 -4.77 3.73
N LYS A 22 28.17 -3.55 3.17
CA LYS A 22 27.49 -2.38 3.69
C LYS A 22 26.03 -2.82 3.72
N ALA A 23 25.52 -3.09 4.93
CA ALA A 23 24.16 -3.54 5.14
C ALA A 23 23.29 -2.64 4.27
N SER A 24 22.75 -3.20 3.19
CA SER A 24 21.87 -2.45 2.30
C SER A 24 20.73 -2.04 3.20
N ASP A 25 20.70 -0.75 3.50
CA ASP A 25 19.72 -0.13 4.37
C ASP A 25 18.37 -0.57 3.82
N SER A 26 17.72 -1.46 4.55
CA SER A 26 16.48 -2.10 4.13
C SER A 26 15.42 -1.05 4.37
N ASP A 27 15.33 -0.10 3.43
CA ASP A 27 14.37 0.98 3.49
C ASP A 27 12.97 0.37 3.40
N VAL A 28 12.37 0.19 4.58
CA VAL A 28 11.00 -0.30 4.77
C VAL A 28 10.01 0.85 4.83
N THR A 29 10.42 2.06 4.42
CA THR A 29 9.49 3.18 4.31
C THR A 29 8.36 2.77 3.38
N PRO A 30 7.09 2.94 3.78
CA PRO A 30 5.96 2.50 2.97
C PRO A 30 6.03 3.11 1.57
N ALA A 31 6.24 2.28 0.55
CA ALA A 31 6.20 2.71 -0.85
C ALA A 31 4.82 3.27 -1.25
N VAL A 32 3.80 2.98 -0.45
CA VAL A 32 2.42 3.42 -0.66
C VAL A 32 2.11 4.63 0.24
N PRO A 33 1.67 5.77 -0.33
CA PRO A 33 1.27 6.95 0.42
C PRO A 33 0.31 6.66 1.57
N THR A 34 0.56 7.22 2.76
CA THR A 34 -0.26 6.99 3.97
C THR A 34 -1.73 7.36 3.79
N ASN A 35 -2.04 8.34 2.94
CA ASN A 35 -3.41 8.71 2.59
C ASN A 35 -4.20 7.52 2.00
N ILE A 36 -3.55 6.73 1.13
CA ILE A 36 -4.15 5.55 0.51
C ILE A 36 -4.40 4.48 1.57
N ILE A 37 -3.44 4.26 2.47
CA ILE A 37 -3.56 3.30 3.58
C ILE A 37 -4.79 3.64 4.45
N LEU A 38 -4.97 4.91 4.80
CA LEU A 38 -6.13 5.36 5.59
C LEU A 38 -7.45 5.18 4.84
N LYS A 39 -7.48 5.44 3.52
CA LYS A 39 -8.67 5.19 2.69
C LYS A 39 -9.02 3.71 2.62
N LEU A 40 -8.05 2.85 2.34
CA LEU A 40 -8.26 1.39 2.29
C LEU A 40 -8.76 0.85 3.63
N LEU A 41 -8.16 1.30 4.73
CA LEU A 41 -8.59 0.91 6.07
C LEU A 41 -10.00 1.44 6.39
N GLY A 42 -10.29 2.70 6.05
CA GLY A 42 -11.62 3.29 6.22
C GLY A 42 -12.70 2.55 5.44
N PHE A 43 -12.45 2.21 4.18
CA PHE A 43 -13.38 1.44 3.36
C PHE A 43 -13.55 0.00 3.84
N SER A 44 -12.49 -0.61 4.37
CA SER A 44 -12.56 -1.96 4.97
C SER A 44 -13.51 -1.97 6.17
N VAL A 45 -13.38 -0.98 7.06
CA VAL A 45 -14.29 -0.81 8.20
C VAL A 45 -15.71 -0.48 7.71
N ALA A 46 -15.85 0.41 6.72
CA ALA A 46 -17.15 0.79 6.18
C ALA A 46 -17.90 -0.39 5.56
N MET A 47 -17.21 -1.27 4.84
CA MET A 47 -17.82 -2.43 4.17
C MET A 47 -18.45 -3.42 5.16
N ILE A 48 -17.93 -3.50 6.38
CA ILE A 48 -18.50 -4.33 7.46
C ILE A 48 -19.55 -3.53 8.23
N SER A 49 -19.18 -2.34 8.72
CA SER A 49 -19.99 -1.58 9.65
C SER A 49 -21.23 -0.95 9.03
N MET A 50 -21.17 -0.40 7.80
CA MET A 50 -22.33 0.26 7.19
C MET A 50 -23.47 -0.72 6.85
N PRO A 51 -23.24 -1.86 6.16
CA PRO A 51 -24.34 -2.77 5.83
C PRO A 51 -24.95 -3.39 7.08
N ILE A 52 -24.12 -3.79 8.05
CA ILE A 52 -24.59 -4.32 9.34
C ILE A 52 -25.34 -3.25 10.12
N GLY A 53 -24.80 -2.03 10.19
CA GLY A 53 -25.46 -0.91 10.84
C GLY A 53 -26.81 -0.61 10.20
N MET A 54 -26.87 -0.58 8.87
CA MET A 54 -28.12 -0.32 8.16
C MET A 54 -29.15 -1.43 8.37
N TYR A 55 -28.73 -2.69 8.50
CA TYR A 55 -29.62 -3.78 8.88
C TYR A 55 -30.33 -3.48 10.21
N PHE A 56 -29.56 -3.20 11.27
CA PHE A 56 -30.13 -2.96 12.60
C PHE A 56 -30.95 -1.68 12.65
N VAL A 57 -30.52 -0.63 11.96
CA VAL A 57 -31.32 0.59 11.80
C VAL A 57 -32.68 0.26 11.16
N ALA A 58 -32.70 -0.53 10.09
CA ALA A 58 -33.95 -0.92 9.44
C ALA A 58 -34.85 -1.77 10.37
N VAL A 59 -34.28 -2.69 11.15
CA VAL A 59 -35.02 -3.49 12.13
C VAL A 59 -35.63 -2.61 13.23
N GLU A 60 -34.89 -1.62 13.73
CA GLU A 60 -35.38 -0.67 14.75
C GLU A 60 -36.58 0.14 14.23
N PHE A 61 -36.61 0.43 12.93
CA PHE A 61 -37.76 1.04 12.25
C PHE A 61 -38.91 0.07 11.94
N GLY A 62 -38.88 -1.16 12.48
CA GLY A 62 -39.94 -2.14 12.34
C GLY A 62 -39.91 -2.93 11.02
N ALA A 63 -38.80 -2.88 10.26
CA ALA A 63 -38.66 -3.70 9.07
C ALA A 63 -38.53 -5.18 9.44
N THR A 64 -39.10 -6.06 8.61
CA THR A 64 -38.87 -7.50 8.75
C THR A 64 -37.40 -7.83 8.44
N PRO A 65 -36.86 -8.95 8.96
CA PRO A 65 -35.47 -9.34 8.70
C PRO A 65 -35.12 -9.42 7.21
N THR A 66 -36.06 -9.85 6.37
CA THR A 66 -35.88 -9.90 4.91
C THR A 66 -35.74 -8.50 4.31
N VAL A 67 -36.60 -7.56 4.69
CA VAL A 67 -36.54 -6.17 4.20
C VAL A 67 -35.27 -5.49 4.69
N ALA A 68 -34.92 -5.66 5.97
CA ALA A 68 -33.67 -5.14 6.52
C ALA A 68 -32.44 -5.73 5.82
N GLY A 69 -32.46 -7.02 5.49
CA GLY A 69 -31.41 -7.68 4.70
C GLY A 69 -31.26 -7.10 3.29
N ILE A 70 -32.38 -6.83 2.60
CA ILE A 70 -32.38 -6.17 1.29
C ILE A 70 -31.81 -4.75 1.40
N THR A 71 -32.21 -3.99 2.43
CA THR A 71 -31.67 -2.65 2.69
C THR A 71 -30.16 -2.70 2.92
N ALA A 72 -29.67 -3.64 3.73
CA ALA A 72 -28.24 -3.83 3.96
C ALA A 72 -27.48 -4.17 2.66
N ALA A 73 -28.04 -5.05 1.82
CA ALA A 73 -27.46 -5.39 0.52
C ALA A 73 -27.41 -4.16 -0.42
N ALA A 74 -28.45 -3.34 -0.45
CA ALA A 74 -28.44 -2.07 -1.18
C ALA A 74 -27.35 -1.13 -0.66
N THR A 75 -27.22 -0.98 0.66
CA THR A 75 -26.15 -0.18 1.29
C THR A 75 -24.75 -0.68 0.93
N ALA A 76 -24.52 -1.99 0.87
CA ALA A 76 -23.24 -2.55 0.46
C ALA A 76 -22.86 -2.12 -0.98
N ASN A 77 -23.83 -2.10 -1.90
CA ASN A 77 -23.60 -1.61 -3.26
C ASN A 77 -23.30 -0.10 -3.28
N ILE A 78 -23.95 0.68 -2.42
CA ILE A 78 -23.64 2.13 -2.27
C ILE A 78 -22.20 2.32 -1.80
N VAL A 79 -21.73 1.54 -0.82
CA VAL A 79 -20.34 1.57 -0.35
C VAL A 79 -19.37 1.25 -1.49
N LEU A 80 -19.69 0.25 -2.31
CA LEU A 80 -18.90 -0.11 -3.49
C LEU A 80 -18.82 1.05 -4.50
N PHE A 81 -19.96 1.67 -4.82
CA PHE A 81 -19.97 2.84 -5.71
C PHE A 81 -19.16 4.01 -5.14
N ALA A 82 -19.27 4.28 -3.83
CA ALA A 82 -18.50 5.32 -3.16
C ALA A 82 -16.99 5.04 -3.23
N TYR A 83 -16.58 3.78 -3.07
CA TYR A 83 -15.18 3.37 -3.25
C TYR A 83 -14.67 3.67 -4.65
N CYS A 84 -15.40 3.25 -5.69
CA CYS A 84 -15.04 3.52 -7.08
C CYS A 84 -14.96 5.01 -7.37
N TYR A 85 -15.91 5.80 -6.85
CA TYR A 85 -15.91 7.25 -7.02
C TYR A 85 -14.69 7.92 -6.40
N VAL A 86 -14.35 7.57 -5.14
CA VAL A 86 -13.16 8.12 -4.46
C VAL A 86 -11.88 7.69 -5.17
N ALA A 87 -11.80 6.44 -5.65
CA ALA A 87 -10.64 5.97 -6.41
C ALA A 87 -10.46 6.76 -7.70
N TRP A 88 -11.55 7.05 -8.43
CA TRP A 88 -11.49 7.89 -9.62
C TRP A 88 -11.08 9.33 -9.32
N GLN A 89 -11.56 9.89 -8.21
CA GLN A 89 -11.18 11.24 -7.79
C GLN A 89 -9.70 11.33 -7.39
N ASP A 90 -9.13 10.27 -6.83
CA ASP A 90 -7.68 10.19 -6.57
C ASP A 90 -6.87 10.11 -7.87
N ASP A 91 -7.29 9.29 -8.83
CA ASP A 91 -6.63 9.17 -10.13
C ASP A 91 -6.59 10.51 -10.88
N GLN A 92 -7.69 11.27 -10.84
CA GLN A 92 -7.75 12.61 -11.43
C GLN A 92 -6.80 13.60 -10.74
N GLN A 93 -6.74 13.59 -9.41
CA GLN A 93 -5.84 14.48 -8.66
C GLN A 93 -4.37 14.19 -8.95
N GLU A 94 -4.00 12.92 -9.06
CA GLU A 94 -2.62 12.51 -9.41
C GLU A 94 -2.25 13.01 -10.81
N ARG A 95 -3.14 12.81 -11.80
CA ARG A 95 -2.98 13.31 -13.17
C ARG A 95 -2.82 14.83 -13.24
N GLU A 96 -3.61 15.58 -12.48
CA GLU A 96 -3.50 17.05 -12.42
C GLU A 96 -2.19 17.50 -11.76
N ALA A 97 -1.75 16.82 -10.71
CA ALA A 97 -0.49 17.13 -10.03
C ALA A 97 0.72 16.90 -10.95
N GLU A 98 0.71 15.81 -11.73
CA GLU A 98 1.74 15.53 -12.72
C GLU A 98 1.75 16.55 -13.86
N ALA A 99 0.59 16.94 -14.39
CA ALA A 99 0.47 17.95 -15.43
C ALA A 99 1.05 19.31 -14.99
N LYS A 100 0.79 19.72 -13.73
CA LYS A 100 1.34 20.95 -13.12
C LYS A 100 2.86 20.86 -12.88
N LYS A 101 3.38 19.67 -12.57
CA LYS A 101 4.83 19.45 -12.38
C LYS A 101 5.59 19.49 -13.71
N ASN A 102 4.99 18.97 -14.78
CA ASN A 102 5.60 18.96 -16.11
C ASN A 102 5.64 20.36 -16.76
N THR A 103 4.61 21.19 -16.56
CA THR A 103 4.59 22.59 -17.03
C THR A 103 5.64 23.46 -16.34
N LYS A 104 5.86 23.30 -15.03
CA LYS A 104 6.91 24.03 -14.28
C LYS A 104 8.35 23.63 -14.64
N LYS A 105 8.56 22.43 -15.20
CA LYS A 105 9.89 21.98 -15.66
C LYS A 105 10.22 22.44 -17.08
N ALA A 106 9.21 22.85 -17.85
CA ALA A 106 9.36 23.32 -19.23
C ALA A 106 9.50 24.84 -19.35
N GLN A 107 9.44 25.57 -18.22
CA GLN A 107 9.59 27.01 -18.13
C GLN A 107 10.91 27.40 -17.48
#